data_AF-A0A4Y2TCS8-F1
#
_entry.id   AF-A0A4Y2TCS8-F1
#
_cell.length_a   1.000
_cell.length_b   1.000
_cell.length_c   1.000
_cell.angle_alpha   90.00
_cell.angle_beta   90.00
_cell.angle_gamma   90.00
#
_symmetry.space_group_name_H-M   'P 1'
#
loop_
_entity.id
_entity.type
_entity.pdbx_description
1 polymer ?
#
loop_
_entity_poly.entity_id
_entity_poly.type
_entity_poly.pdbx_seq_one_letter_code
_entity_poly.pdbx_strand_id
1 'polypeptide(L)'
;MPVDSKLLKKQRKSFRTSFTVCAKKIEDELIKKAPQLNKLSILKSQIRDKFARLETCQAEISNLILKVEDAEQAYEEDFLSAEKYRDNYIELCSQIEQMCLKDSSTKDLSEKRI
;
A
#
# COMPACT_ATOMS: atom_id res chain seq x y z
N MET A 1 33.99 26.66 34.61
CA MET A 1 34.78 26.39 33.38
C MET A 1 34.20 27.24 32.26
N PRO A 2 34.94 28.17 31.63
CA PRO A 2 34.40 28.95 30.52
C PRO A 2 34.30 28.05 29.30
N VAL A 3 33.10 27.98 28.71
CA VAL A 3 32.87 27.18 27.49
C VAL A 3 33.64 27.82 26.34
N ASP A 4 34.50 27.04 25.68
CA ASP A 4 35.29 27.51 24.55
C ASP A 4 34.39 27.79 23.33
N SER A 5 34.10 29.09 23.11
CA SER A 5 33.29 29.57 22.00
C SER A 5 33.82 29.14 20.62
N LYS A 6 35.14 28.96 20.46
CA LYS A 6 35.72 28.47 19.19
C LYS A 6 35.35 27.01 18.94
N LEU A 7 35.38 26.19 19.99
CA LEU A 7 34.98 24.78 19.92
C LEU A 7 33.50 24.64 19.55
N LEU A 8 32.62 25.41 20.20
CA LEU A 8 31.19 25.43 19.88
C LEU A 8 30.90 25.85 18.43
N LYS A 9 31.60 26.86 17.90
CA LYS A 9 31.43 27.30 16.50
C LYS A 9 31.86 26.22 15.49
N LYS A 10 32.95 25.50 15.77
CA LYS A 10 33.41 24.37 14.95
C LYS A 10 32.41 23.21 14.99
N GLN A 11 31.90 22.88 16.17
CA GLN A 11 30.91 21.83 16.36
C GLN A 11 29.59 22.15 15.63
N ARG A 12 29.10 23.39 15.76
CA ARG A 12 27.93 23.87 15.01
C ARG A 12 28.10 23.72 13.50
N LYS A 13 29.28 24.07 12.96
CA LYS A 13 29.58 23.92 11.53
C LYS A 13 29.54 22.46 11.10
N SER A 14 30.12 21.57 11.91
CA SER A 14 30.07 20.11 11.69
C SER A 14 28.64 19.60 11.63
N PHE A 15 27.82 19.91 12.64
CA PHE A 15 26.41 19.49 12.68
C PHE A 15 25.61 20.05 11.52
N ARG A 16 25.80 21.31 11.15
CA ARG A 16 25.13 21.91 9.99
C ARG A 16 25.46 21.14 8.70
N THR A 17 26.74 20.84 8.47
CA THR A 17 27.15 20.08 7.28
C THR A 17 26.54 18.69 7.27
N SER A 18 26.60 17.96 8.39
CA SER A 18 26.01 16.63 8.53
C SER A 18 24.49 16.65 8.25
N PHE A 19 23.79 17.62 8.85
CA PHE A 19 22.36 17.83 8.64
C PHE A 19 22.02 18.07 7.16
N THR A 20 22.75 18.96 6.48
CA THR A 20 22.53 19.24 5.06
C THR A 20 22.75 18.02 4.18
N VAL A 21 23.77 17.19 4.49
CA VAL A 21 24.03 15.95 3.76
C VAL A 21 22.88 14.95 3.96
N CYS A 22 22.42 14.77 5.20
CA CYS A 22 21.27 13.91 5.49
C CYS A 22 19.99 14.38 4.78
N ALA A 23 19.69 15.68 4.83
CA ALA A 23 18.51 16.25 4.17
C ALA A 23 18.52 15.98 2.65
N LYS A 24 19.66 16.20 1.98
CA LYS A 24 19.81 15.89 0.55
C LYS A 24 19.62 14.41 0.24
N LYS A 25 20.16 13.52 1.10
CA LYS A 25 20.00 12.08 0.91
C LYS A 25 18.53 11.65 1.02
N ILE A 26 17.77 12.27 1.93
CA ILE A 26 16.33 12.03 2.05
C ILE A 26 15.59 12.53 0.80
N GLU A 27 15.94 13.71 0.30
CA GLU A 27 15.37 14.29 -0.92
C GLU A 27 15.61 13.40 -2.14
N ASP A 28 16.85 12.91 -2.33
CA ASP A 28 17.21 11.99 -3.41
C ASP A 28 16.42 10.67 -3.34
N GLU A 29 16.26 10.09 -2.15
CA GLU A 29 15.46 8.87 -1.96
C GLU A 29 13.96 9.12 -2.21
N LEU A 30 13.45 10.30 -1.86
CA LEU A 30 12.07 10.68 -2.14
C LEU A 30 11.82 10.81 -3.66
N ILE A 31 12.75 11.45 -4.39
CA ILE A 31 12.70 11.58 -5.85
C ILE A 31 12.74 10.21 -6.52
N LYS A 32 13.53 9.25 -6.02
CA LYS A 32 13.56 7.87 -6.55
C LYS A 32 12.24 7.12 -6.32
N LYS A 33 11.60 7.33 -5.17
CA LYS A 33 10.34 6.65 -4.81
C LYS A 33 9.11 7.27 -5.48
N ALA A 34 9.10 8.58 -5.76
CA ALA A 34 7.96 9.27 -6.35
C ALA A 34 7.46 8.64 -7.68
N PRO A 35 8.32 8.25 -8.65
CA PRO A 35 7.90 7.55 -9.86
C PRO A 35 7.23 6.20 -9.58
N GLN A 36 7.71 5.45 -8.58
CA GLN A 36 7.10 4.17 -8.19
C GLN A 36 5.71 4.39 -7.58
N LEU A 37 5.57 5.43 -6.76
CA LEU A 37 4.31 5.81 -6.15
C LEU A 37 3.27 6.25 -7.19
N ASN A 38 3.70 7.00 -8.21
CA ASN A 38 2.85 7.37 -9.35
C ASN A 38 2.41 6.15 -10.15
N LYS A 39 3.32 5.23 -10.45
CA LYS A 39 2.97 3.95 -11.13
C LYS A 39 1.96 3.15 -10.33
N LEU A 40 2.15 3.04 -9.01
CA LEU A 40 1.23 2.33 -8.12
C LEU A 40 -0.16 2.98 -8.10
N SER A 41 -0.22 4.32 -8.07
CA SER A 41 -1.48 5.07 -8.14
C SER A 41 -2.24 4.81 -9.46
N ILE A 42 -1.54 4.79 -10.59
CA ILE A 42 -2.13 4.48 -11.91
C ILE A 42 -2.69 3.06 -11.92
N LEU A 43 -1.91 2.06 -11.48
CA LEU A 43 -2.35 0.66 -11.43
C LEU A 43 -3.57 0.49 -10.52
N LYS A 44 -3.60 1.18 -9.38
CA LYS A 44 -4.77 1.19 -8.47
C LYS A 44 -6.02 1.72 -9.18
N SER A 45 -5.89 2.82 -9.92
CA SER A 45 -7.01 3.38 -10.70
C SER A 45 -7.49 2.42 -11.80
N GLN A 46 -6.56 1.74 -12.48
CA GLN A 46 -6.89 0.77 -13.53
C GLN A 46 -7.63 -0.45 -12.98
N ILE A 47 -7.20 -0.98 -11.83
CA ILE A 47 -7.89 -2.10 -11.17
C ILE A 47 -9.30 -1.67 -10.75
N ARG A 48 -9.47 -0.47 -10.19
CA ARG A 48 -10.78 0.05 -9.80
C ARG A 48 -11.75 0.16 -10.98
N ASP A 49 -11.29 0.70 -12.11
CA ASP A 49 -12.11 0.78 -13.33
C ASP A 49 -12.49 -0.60 -13.86
N LYS A 50 -11.55 -1.55 -13.90
CA LYS A 50 -11.83 -2.95 -14.30
C LYS A 50 -12.85 -3.62 -13.39
N PHE A 51 -12.74 -3.40 -12.08
CA PHE A 51 -13.67 -3.98 -11.10
C PHE A 51 -15.08 -3.43 -11.25
N ALA A 52 -15.23 -2.11 -11.41
CA ALA A 52 -16.54 -1.49 -11.63
C ALA A 52 -17.23 -1.99 -12.91
N ARG A 53 -16.46 -2.20 -13.99
CA ARG A 53 -16.97 -2.80 -15.24
C ARG A 53 -17.38 -4.26 -15.05
N LEU A 54 -16.62 -5.01 -14.27
CA LEU A 54 -16.96 -6.39 -13.93
C LEU A 54 -18.27 -6.45 -13.14
N GLU A 55 -18.42 -5.62 -12.10
CA GLU A 55 -19.67 -5.54 -11.31
C GLU A 55 -20.87 -5.19 -12.20
N THR A 56 -20.70 -4.23 -13.13
CA THR A 56 -21.75 -3.86 -14.09
C THR A 56 -22.12 -5.04 -14.98
N CYS A 57 -21.13 -5.75 -15.54
CA CYS A 57 -21.35 -6.92 -16.37
C CYS A 57 -22.06 -8.05 -15.59
N GLN A 58 -21.65 -8.31 -14.36
CA GLN A 58 -22.28 -9.31 -13.49
C GLN A 58 -23.73 -8.96 -13.16
N ALA A 59 -24.02 -7.67 -12.93
CA ALA A 59 -25.39 -7.20 -12.73
C ALA A 59 -26.25 -7.37 -14.01
N GLU A 60 -25.68 -7.15 -15.20
CA GLU A 60 -26.38 -7.39 -16.47
C GLU A 60 -26.65 -8.88 -16.70
N ILE A 61 -25.66 -9.75 -16.47
CA ILE A 61 -25.78 -11.21 -16.58
C ILE A 61 -26.89 -11.72 -15.66
N SER A 62 -26.89 -11.31 -14.40
CA SER A 62 -27.88 -11.76 -13.43
C SER A 62 -29.29 -11.28 -13.74
N ASN A 63 -29.45 -10.05 -14.21
CA ASN A 63 -30.74 -9.56 -14.73
C ASN A 63 -31.25 -10.32 -15.97
N LEU A 64 -30.35 -10.83 -16.81
CA LEU A 64 -30.71 -11.64 -17.98
C LEU A 64 -31.10 -13.07 -17.59
N ILE A 65 -30.41 -13.64 -16.60
CA ILE A 65 -30.63 -15.02 -16.17
C ILE A 65 -31.92 -15.13 -15.36
N LEU A 66 -32.24 -14.16 -14.51
CA LEU A 66 -33.56 -14.08 -13.86
C LEU A 66 -34.74 -14.00 -14.85
N LYS A 67 -34.49 -13.78 -16.15
CA LYS A 67 -35.51 -13.78 -17.20
C LYS A 67 -35.61 -15.10 -17.97
N VAL A 68 -34.74 -16.07 -17.73
CA VAL A 68 -34.68 -17.33 -18.49
C VAL A 68 -34.75 -18.52 -17.53
N GLU A 69 -35.86 -19.27 -17.62
CA GLU A 69 -36.28 -20.34 -16.69
C GLU A 69 -35.36 -21.58 -16.65
N ASP A 70 -34.29 -21.62 -17.48
CA ASP A 70 -33.30 -22.71 -17.56
C ASP A 70 -31.83 -22.21 -17.43
N ALA A 71 -31.62 -20.91 -17.16
CA ALA A 71 -30.29 -20.30 -17.03
C ALA A 71 -29.82 -20.16 -15.57
N GLU A 72 -30.74 -20.29 -14.62
CA GLU A 72 -30.55 -20.02 -13.19
C GLU A 72 -29.43 -20.87 -12.58
N GLN A 73 -29.32 -22.13 -12.98
CA GLN A 73 -28.30 -23.06 -12.46
C GLN A 73 -26.88 -22.69 -12.92
N ALA A 74 -26.71 -22.30 -14.19
CA ALA A 74 -25.41 -21.89 -14.73
C ALA A 74 -24.96 -20.54 -14.16
N TYR A 75 -25.92 -19.63 -13.89
CA TYR A 75 -25.65 -18.40 -13.18
C TYR A 75 -25.24 -18.63 -11.74
N GLU A 76 -25.95 -19.52 -11.02
CA GLU A 76 -25.65 -19.82 -9.64
C GLU A 76 -24.24 -20.39 -9.50
N GLU A 77 -23.81 -21.29 -10.40
CA GLU A 77 -22.44 -21.80 -10.42
C GLU A 77 -21.40 -20.70 -10.69
N ASP A 78 -21.64 -19.80 -11.65
CA ASP A 78 -20.72 -18.70 -11.98
C ASP A 78 -20.66 -17.65 -10.85
N PHE A 79 -21.81 -17.36 -10.22
CA PHE A 79 -21.94 -16.49 -9.06
C PHE A 79 -21.19 -17.03 -7.84
N LEU A 80 -21.37 -18.32 -7.52
CA LEU A 80 -20.64 -18.98 -6.42
C LEU A 80 -19.12 -19.01 -6.67
N SER A 81 -18.72 -19.18 -7.93
CA SER A 81 -17.31 -19.12 -8.32
C SER A 81 -16.72 -17.71 -8.08
N ALA A 82 -17.48 -16.66 -8.43
CA ALA A 82 -17.08 -15.28 -8.20
C ALA A 82 -16.99 -14.92 -6.70
N GLU A 83 -17.95 -15.36 -5.88
CA GLU A 83 -17.90 -15.15 -4.42
C GLU A 83 -16.68 -15.84 -3.79
N LYS A 84 -16.31 -17.03 -4.28
CA LYS A 84 -15.09 -17.70 -3.81
C LYS A 84 -13.82 -16.89 -4.12
N TYR A 85 -13.75 -16.21 -5.27
CA TYR A 85 -12.65 -15.29 -5.56
C TYR A 85 -12.63 -14.07 -4.65
N ARG A 86 -13.81 -13.53 -4.32
CA ARG A 86 -13.97 -12.43 -3.37
C ARG A 86 -13.50 -12.82 -1.97
N ASP A 87 -13.88 -13.99 -1.48
CA ASP A 87 -13.44 -14.51 -0.18
C ASP A 87 -11.91 -14.67 -0.13
N ASN A 88 -11.33 -15.25 -1.19
CA ASN A 88 -9.87 -15.37 -1.32
C ASN A 88 -9.16 -14.00 -1.32
N TYR A 89 -9.77 -12.97 -1.91
CA TYR A 89 -9.23 -11.62 -1.89
C TYR A 89 -9.30 -10.99 -0.49
N ILE A 90 -10.39 -11.19 0.25
CA ILE A 90 -10.54 -10.72 1.63
C ILE A 90 -9.52 -11.40 2.55
N GLU A 91 -9.36 -12.72 2.42
CA GLU A 91 -8.34 -13.50 3.11
C GLU A 91 -6.93 -12.94 2.84
N LEU A 92 -6.62 -12.65 1.57
CA LEU A 92 -5.34 -12.07 1.18
C LEU A 92 -5.12 -10.67 1.79
N CYS A 93 -6.15 -9.82 1.81
CA CYS A 93 -6.07 -8.50 2.46
C CYS A 93 -5.79 -8.63 3.96
N SER A 94 -6.47 -9.54 4.65
CA SER A 94 -6.25 -9.84 6.07
C SER A 94 -4.81 -10.30 6.34
N GLN A 95 -4.26 -11.18 5.50
CA GLN A 95 -2.86 -11.62 5.61
C GLN A 95 -1.87 -10.47 5.42
N ILE A 96 -2.11 -9.57 4.46
CA ILE A 96 -1.28 -8.39 4.23
C ILE A 96 -1.32 -7.45 5.44
N GLU A 97 -2.50 -7.20 6.01
CA GLU A 97 -2.66 -6.36 7.20
C GLU A 97 -1.92 -6.95 8.42
N GLN A 98 -2.02 -8.27 8.64
CA GLN A 98 -1.29 -8.95 9.72
C GLN A 98 0.24 -8.84 9.55
N MET A 99 0.74 -8.95 8.32
CA MET A 99 2.16 -8.78 8.03
C MET A 99 2.64 -7.35 8.29
N CYS A 100 1.87 -6.35 7.88
CA CYS A 100 2.16 -4.95 8.18
C CYS A 100 2.18 -4.65 9.68
N LEU A 101 1.29 -5.28 10.46
CA LEU A 101 1.28 -5.16 11.92
C LEU A 101 2.51 -5.82 12.56
N LYS A 102 2.92 -7.01 12.11
CA LYS A 102 4.14 -7.70 12.59
C LYS A 102 5.42 -6.91 12.30
N ASP A 103 5.51 -6.24 11.15
CA ASP A 103 6.66 -5.38 10.80
C ASP A 103 6.72 -4.08 11.62
N SER A 104 5.58 -3.60 12.13
CA SER A 104 5.56 -2.47 13.08
C SER A 104 6.00 -2.88 14.50
N SER A 105 5.72 -4.12 14.92
CA SER A 105 6.11 -4.64 16.23
C SER A 105 7.59 -5.03 16.33
N THR A 106 8.21 -5.47 15.23
CA THR A 106 9.66 -5.79 15.21
C THR A 106 10.54 -4.55 15.15
N LYS A 107 10.04 -3.41 14.66
CA LYS A 107 10.74 -2.12 14.79
C LYS A 107 10.70 -1.58 16.23
N ASP A 108 9.57 -1.72 16.93
CA ASP A 108 9.42 -1.17 18.29
C ASP A 108 10.28 -1.92 19.35
N LEU A 109 10.63 -3.19 19.10
CA LEU A 109 11.52 -3.96 19.99
C LEU A 109 13.02 -3.75 19.73
N SER A 110 13.39 -3.14 18.59
CA SER A 110 14.80 -2.87 18.26
C SER A 110 15.32 -1.53 18.80
N GLU A 111 14.45 -0.63 19.27
CA GLU A 111 14.85 0.69 19.81
C GLU A 111 14.98 0.74 21.35
N LYS A 112 14.79 -0.38 22.08
CA LYS A 112 14.93 -0.44 23.55
C LYS A 112 16.10 -1.29 24.08
N ARG A 113 17.16 -1.48 23.30
CA ARG A 113 18.38 -2.14 23.80
C ARG A 113 19.65 -1.48 23.28
N ILE A 114 19.91 -0.25 23.71
CA ILE A 114 21.25 0.31 23.94
C ILE A 114 21.19 1.14 25.23
#